data_AF-A0A0G0D7W7-F1
#
_entry.id   AF-A0A0G0D7W7-F1
#
_cell.length_a   1.000
_cell.length_b   1.000
_cell.length_c   1.000
_cell.angle_alpha   90.00
_cell.angle_beta   90.00
_cell.angle_gamma   90.00
#
_symmetry.space_group_name_H-M   'P 1'
#
loop_
_entity.id
_entity.type
_entity.pdbx_description
1 polymer ?
#
loop_
_entity_poly.entity_id
_entity_poly.type
_entity_poly.pdbx_seq_one_letter_code
_entity_poly.pdbx_strand_id
1 'polypeptide(L)'
;MKKSTQKFKEAKVTTRDILLAVNKLSDDIDQRFTGVDQRLDNLEQKVDSLEQRVGNVEGIINTQMVTKDYLDRKFAEFRLEETPKHQRVNKLTNILQQKKILTLADTKIILS
;
A
#
# COMPACT_ATOMS: atom_id res chain seq x y z
N MET A 1 19.56 -84.09 -22.80
CA MET A 1 19.06 -82.81 -22.24
C MET A 1 20.11 -82.21 -21.31
N LYS A 2 20.88 -81.21 -21.74
CA LYS A 2 21.80 -80.47 -20.85
C LYS A 2 21.16 -79.11 -20.53
N LYS A 3 20.65 -78.96 -19.30
CA LYS A 3 20.12 -77.69 -18.79
C LYS A 3 21.29 -76.73 -18.57
N SER A 4 21.38 -75.69 -19.38
CA SER A 4 22.30 -74.57 -19.17
C SER A 4 21.73 -73.69 -18.05
N THR A 5 22.41 -73.63 -16.91
CA THR A 5 22.06 -72.74 -15.81
C THR A 5 22.86 -71.46 -15.95
N GLN A 6 22.19 -70.41 -16.43
CA GLN A 6 22.74 -69.06 -16.49
C GLN A 6 22.71 -68.47 -15.08
N LYS A 7 23.87 -68.41 -14.41
CA LYS A 7 24.02 -67.73 -13.13
C LYS A 7 23.93 -66.22 -13.36
N PHE A 8 22.85 -65.60 -12.88
CA PHE A 8 22.78 -64.14 -12.76
C PHE A 8 23.77 -63.70 -11.67
N LYS A 9 24.75 -62.88 -12.02
CA LYS A 9 25.64 -62.24 -11.05
C LYS A 9 24.94 -61.01 -10.49
N GLU A 10 24.70 -60.97 -9.19
CA GLU A 10 24.34 -59.73 -8.50
C GLU A 10 25.51 -58.73 -8.63
N ALA A 11 25.23 -57.57 -9.21
CA ALA A 11 26.22 -56.50 -9.32
C ALA A 11 26.42 -55.89 -7.93
N LYS A 12 27.61 -56.09 -7.34
CA LYS A 12 27.97 -55.53 -6.04
C LYS A 12 28.29 -54.05 -6.23
N VAL A 13 27.49 -53.16 -5.64
CA VAL A 13 27.77 -51.72 -5.61
C VAL A 13 29.12 -51.47 -4.96
N THR A 14 29.96 -50.70 -5.64
CA THR A 14 31.31 -50.36 -5.16
C THR A 14 31.34 -48.95 -4.57
N THR A 15 32.35 -48.67 -3.75
CA THR A 15 32.61 -47.30 -3.25
C THR A 15 32.78 -46.30 -4.39
N ARG A 16 33.32 -46.74 -5.54
CA ARG A 16 33.47 -45.91 -6.74
C ARG A 16 32.12 -45.47 -7.30
N ASP A 17 31.13 -46.35 -7.32
CA ASP A 17 29.78 -46.03 -7.81
C ASP A 17 29.09 -44.99 -6.92
N ILE A 18 29.28 -45.12 -5.60
CA ILE A 18 28.78 -44.13 -4.63
C ILE A 18 29.46 -42.77 -4.85
N LEU A 19 30.79 -42.73 -5.03
CA LEU A 19 31.51 -41.48 -5.29
C LEU A 19 31.05 -40.79 -6.59
N LEU A 20 30.80 -41.55 -7.66
CA LEU A 20 30.26 -41.00 -8.90
C LEU A 20 28.86 -40.41 -8.70
N ALA A 21 28.00 -41.10 -7.96
CA ALA A 21 26.65 -40.62 -7.64
C ALA A 21 26.69 -39.34 -6.77
N VAL A 22 27.60 -39.28 -5.79
CA VAL A 22 27.81 -38.11 -4.93
C VAL A 22 28.31 -36.92 -5.73
N ASN A 23 29.30 -37.11 -6.62
CA ASN A 23 29.79 -36.02 -7.47
C ASN A 23 28.69 -35.48 -8.37
N LYS A 24 27.91 -36.36 -9.01
CA LYS A 24 26.78 -35.94 -9.84
C LYS A 24 25.74 -35.15 -9.04
N LEU A 25 25.40 -35.63 -7.83
CA LEU A 25 24.49 -34.91 -6.94
C LEU A 25 25.05 -33.53 -6.56
N SER A 26 26.35 -33.43 -6.32
CA SER A 26 27.02 -32.15 -6.05
C SER A 26 26.87 -31.19 -7.21
N ASP A 27 27.15 -31.64 -8.43
CA ASP A 27 27.02 -30.81 -9.65
C ASP A 27 25.56 -30.34 -9.85
N ASP A 28 24.58 -31.23 -9.65
CA ASP A 28 23.16 -30.90 -9.75
C ASP A 28 22.74 -29.89 -8.66
N ILE A 29 23.30 -30.00 -7.46
CA ILE A 29 23.06 -29.06 -6.35
C ILE A 29 23.66 -27.68 -6.67
N ASP A 30 24.89 -27.62 -7.16
CA ASP A 30 25.56 -26.36 -7.52
C ASP A 30 24.82 -25.61 -8.63
N GLN A 31 24.31 -26.32 -9.63
CA GLN A 31 23.46 -25.73 -10.67
C GLN A 31 22.16 -25.15 -10.09
N ARG A 32 21.52 -25.87 -9.16
CA ARG A 32 20.31 -25.38 -8.51
C ARG A 32 20.57 -24.14 -7.65
N PHE A 33 21.68 -24.09 -6.93
CA PHE A 33 22.07 -22.92 -6.14
C PHE A 33 22.37 -21.72 -7.04
N THR A 34 23.10 -21.91 -8.14
CA THR A 34 23.30 -20.86 -9.15
C THR A 34 21.96 -20.31 -9.67
N GLY A 35 20.98 -21.18 -9.91
CA GLY A 35 19.63 -20.77 -10.29
C GLY A 35 18.84 -20.05 -9.19
N VAL A 36 19.11 -20.34 -7.91
CA VAL A 36 18.54 -19.62 -6.78
C VAL A 36 19.15 -18.23 -6.66
N ASP A 37 20.47 -18.10 -6.74
CA ASP A 37 21.17 -16.81 -6.66
C ASP A 37 20.67 -15.86 -7.75
N GLN A 38 20.58 -16.33 -9.00
CA GLN A 38 20.02 -15.55 -10.11
C GLN A 38 18.58 -15.08 -9.85
N ARG A 39 17.76 -15.90 -9.17
CA ARG A 39 16.38 -15.53 -8.82
C ARG A 39 16.33 -14.51 -7.69
N LEU A 40 17.27 -14.57 -6.74
CA LEU A 40 17.40 -13.62 -5.65
C LEU A 40 17.83 -12.25 -6.19
N ASP A 41 18.84 -12.19 -7.07
CA ASP A 41 19.27 -10.94 -7.74
C ASP A 41 18.11 -10.28 -8.49
N ASN A 42 17.31 -11.08 -9.20
CA ASN A 42 16.12 -10.59 -9.91
C ASN A 42 15.02 -10.10 -8.96
N LEU A 43 14.92 -10.68 -7.76
CA LEU A 43 13.95 -10.24 -6.75
C LEU A 43 14.40 -8.92 -6.13
N GLU A 44 15.69 -8.76 -5.83
CA GLU A 44 16.27 -7.51 -5.31
C GLU A 44 15.99 -6.34 -6.27
N GLN A 45 16.28 -6.50 -7.56
CA GLN A 45 15.99 -5.48 -8.58
C GLN A 45 14.49 -5.12 -8.65
N LYS A 46 13.59 -6.09 -8.45
CA LYS A 46 12.15 -5.84 -8.44
C LYS A 46 11.72 -5.07 -7.18
N VAL A 47 12.33 -5.36 -6.04
CA VAL A 47 12.08 -4.63 -4.79
C VAL A 47 12.52 -3.18 -4.93
N ASP A 48 13.73 -2.92 -5.45
CA ASP A 48 14.22 -1.55 -5.70
C ASP A 48 13.28 -0.76 -6.60
N SER A 49 12.78 -1.39 -7.67
CA SER A 49 11.81 -0.77 -8.58
C SER A 49 10.47 -0.47 -7.90
N LEU A 50 10.01 -1.34 -6.98
CA LEU A 50 8.81 -1.10 -6.20
C LEU A 50 9.00 0.05 -5.21
N GLU A 51 10.12 0.12 -4.51
CA GLU A 51 10.44 1.21 -3.59
C GLU A 51 10.41 2.56 -4.30
N GLN A 52 11.03 2.66 -5.47
CA GLN A 52 10.98 3.88 -6.30
C GLN A 52 9.56 4.27 -6.69
N ARG A 53 8.74 3.29 -7.11
CA ARG A 53 7.35 3.54 -7.50
C ARG A 53 6.49 3.99 -6.32
N VAL A 54 6.69 3.38 -5.14
CA VAL A 54 5.99 3.76 -3.91
C VAL A 54 6.38 5.18 -3.50
N GLY A 55 7.68 5.50 -3.48
CA GLY A 55 8.14 6.86 -3.17
C GLY A 55 7.58 7.92 -4.12
N ASN A 56 7.45 7.61 -5.42
CA ASN A 56 6.81 8.50 -6.38
C ASN A 56 5.31 8.71 -6.08
N VAL A 57 4.60 7.65 -5.70
CA VAL A 57 3.18 7.74 -5.32
C VAL A 57 3.02 8.58 -4.05
N GLU A 58 3.85 8.37 -3.04
CA GLU A 58 3.86 9.17 -1.81
C GLU A 58 4.10 10.66 -2.11
N GLY A 59 5.05 10.98 -3.00
CA GLY A 59 5.31 12.35 -3.45
C GLY A 59 4.11 12.99 -4.15
N ILE A 60 3.42 12.25 -5.02
CA ILE A 60 2.20 12.71 -5.70
C ILE A 60 1.09 12.96 -4.67
N ILE A 61 0.87 12.04 -3.73
CA ILE A 61 -0.14 12.19 -2.68
C ILE A 61 0.14 13.45 -1.86
N ASN A 62 1.38 13.67 -1.45
CA ASN A 62 1.76 14.84 -0.65
C ASN A 62 1.59 16.18 -1.38
N THR A 63 1.74 16.20 -2.70
CA THR A 63 1.72 17.44 -3.50
C THR A 63 0.37 17.73 -4.13
N GLN A 64 -0.39 16.70 -4.52
CA GLN A 64 -1.63 16.85 -5.29
C GLN A 64 -2.88 16.55 -4.47
N MET A 65 -2.80 15.68 -3.47
CA MET A 65 -3.98 15.39 -2.66
C MET A 65 -4.15 16.45 -1.58
N VAL A 66 -5.35 17.00 -1.54
CA VAL A 66 -5.79 17.79 -0.42
C VAL A 66 -5.97 16.87 0.77
N THR A 67 -5.11 17.01 1.79
CA THR A 67 -5.18 16.17 2.99
C THR A 67 -6.46 16.45 3.76
N LYS A 68 -6.98 15.43 4.47
CA LYS A 68 -8.08 15.61 5.42
C LYS A 68 -7.80 16.77 6.37
N ASP A 69 -6.57 16.88 6.86
CA ASP A 69 -6.15 17.96 7.77
C ASP A 69 -6.23 19.34 7.12
N TYR A 70 -5.88 19.47 5.84
CA TYR A 70 -6.06 20.72 5.11
C TYR A 70 -7.53 21.10 4.99
N LEU A 71 -8.40 20.14 4.65
CA LEU A 71 -9.85 20.38 4.57
C LEU A 71 -10.43 20.72 5.93
N ASP A 72 -10.10 19.95 6.97
CA ASP A 72 -10.60 20.18 8.32
C ASP A 72 -10.22 21.59 8.80
N ARG A 73 -8.98 22.03 8.55
CA ARG A 73 -8.55 23.40 8.83
C ARG A 73 -9.31 24.43 8.01
N LYS A 74 -9.45 24.23 6.68
CA LYS A 74 -10.19 25.17 5.82
C LYS A 74 -11.66 25.26 6.21
N PHE A 75 -12.30 24.16 6.54
CA PHE A 75 -13.68 24.13 7.04
C PHE A 75 -13.80 24.81 8.40
N ALA A 76 -12.82 24.68 9.30
CA ALA A 76 -12.79 25.41 10.55
C ALA A 76 -12.67 26.93 10.32
N GLU A 77 -11.78 27.37 9.41
CA GLU A 77 -11.66 28.78 8.98
C GLU A 77 -13.01 29.32 8.47
N PHE A 78 -13.70 28.61 7.59
CA PHE A 78 -15.03 29.03 7.09
C PHE A 78 -16.10 29.14 8.19
N ARG A 79 -16.14 28.21 9.16
CA ARG A 79 -17.09 28.28 10.28
C ARG A 79 -16.85 29.51 11.17
N LEU A 80 -15.58 29.88 11.35
CA LEU A 80 -15.21 31.09 12.10
C LEU A 80 -15.58 32.38 11.36
N GLU A 81 -15.62 32.39 10.03
CA GLU A 81 -16.04 33.57 9.25
C GLU A 81 -17.56 33.74 9.17
N GLU A 82 -18.32 32.64 9.13
CA GLU A 82 -19.78 32.70 9.04
C GLU A 82 -20.44 33.04 10.37
N THR A 83 -19.89 32.57 11.50
CA THR A 83 -20.50 32.81 12.82
C THR A 83 -20.64 34.28 13.21
N PRO A 84 -19.65 35.18 13.00
CA PRO A 84 -19.79 36.60 13.31
C PRO A 84 -20.79 37.31 12.40
N LYS A 85 -20.93 36.90 11.13
CA LYS A 85 -21.92 37.47 10.21
C LYS A 85 -23.34 37.17 10.69
N HIS A 86 -23.62 35.92 11.06
CA HIS A 86 -24.91 35.51 11.62
C HIS A 86 -25.21 36.27 12.93
N GLN A 87 -24.21 36.44 13.81
CA GLN A 87 -24.37 37.25 15.03
C GLN A 87 -24.69 38.71 14.75
N ARG A 88 -24.08 39.32 13.71
CA ARG A 88 -24.35 40.70 13.30
C ARG A 88 -25.77 40.84 12.76
N VAL A 89 -26.22 39.89 11.93
CA VAL A 89 -27.62 39.85 11.43
C VAL A 89 -28.58 39.75 12.60
N ASN A 90 -28.39 38.83 13.54
CA ASN A 90 -29.24 38.69 14.71
C ASN A 90 -29.30 39.99 15.55
N LYS A 91 -28.14 40.62 15.80
CA LYS A 91 -28.07 41.91 16.50
C LYS A 91 -28.81 43.01 15.76
N LEU A 92 -28.64 43.11 14.44
CA LEU A 92 -29.31 44.12 13.62
C LEU A 92 -30.82 43.90 13.60
N THR A 93 -31.28 42.67 13.40
CA THR A 93 -32.71 42.32 13.39
C THR A 93 -33.36 42.69 14.73
N ASN A 94 -32.70 42.37 15.84
CA ASN A 94 -33.16 42.76 17.18
C ASN A 94 -33.26 44.30 17.34
N ILE A 95 -32.25 45.05 16.89
CA ILE A 95 -32.25 46.53 16.96
C ILE A 95 -33.39 47.11 16.11
N LEU A 96 -33.58 46.61 14.88
CA LEU A 96 -34.61 47.11 13.96
C LEU A 96 -36.02 46.78 14.45
N GLN A 97 -36.21 45.62 15.08
CA GLN A 97 -37.46 45.26 15.73
C GLN A 97 -37.77 46.16 16.94
N GLN A 98 -36.79 46.43 17.80
CA GLN A 98 -36.94 47.34 18.94
C GLN A 98 -37.30 48.77 18.50
N LYS A 99 -36.73 49.21 17.37
CA LYS A 99 -37.05 50.50 16.74
C LYS A 99 -38.39 50.48 15.99
N LYS A 100 -39.11 49.35 15.99
CA LYS A 100 -40.38 49.15 15.27
C LYS A 100 -40.27 49.38 13.76
N ILE A 101 -39.08 49.19 13.20
CA ILE A 101 -38.83 49.24 11.74
C ILE A 101 -39.20 47.90 11.11
N LEU A 102 -38.94 46.79 11.81
CA LEU A 102 -39.33 45.44 11.41
C LEU A 102 -40.45 44.90 12.31
N THR A 103 -41.34 44.12 11.72
CA THR A 103 -42.34 43.35 12.47
C THR A 103 -41.76 42.04 12.99
N LEU A 104 -42.51 41.37 13.86
CA LEU A 104 -42.20 40.01 14.33
C LEU A 104 -42.18 38.99 13.18
N ALA A 105 -43.03 39.19 12.16
CA ALA A 105 -43.07 38.33 10.99
C ALA A 105 -41.80 38.50 10.15
N ASP A 106 -41.37 39.75 9.90
CA ASP A 106 -40.14 40.04 9.15
C ASP A 106 -38.90 39.46 9.86
N THR A 107 -38.86 39.58 11.19
CA THR A 107 -37.79 39.01 12.01
C THR A 107 -37.70 37.49 11.88
N LYS A 108 -38.86 36.80 11.88
CA LYS A 108 -38.91 35.35 11.74
C LYS A 108 -38.45 34.88 10.36
N ILE A 109 -38.72 35.65 9.31
CA ILE A 109 -38.27 35.37 7.95
C ILE A 109 -36.77 35.59 7.78
N ILE A 110 -36.21 36.62 8.43
CA ILE A 110 -34.77 36.94 8.33
C ILE A 110 -33.89 35.95 9.12
N LEU A 111 -34.43 35.36 10.19
CA LEU A 111 -33.69 34.48 11.11
C LEU A 111 -33.93 32.97 10.91
N SER A 112 -34.84 32.59 10.01
CA SER A 112 -35.09 31.19 9.63
C SER A 112 -33.99 30.65 8.74
#